data_AF-A0A5J4UHM7-F1
#
_entry.id   AF-A0A5J4UHM7-F1
#
_cell.length_a   1.000
_cell.length_b   1.000
_cell.length_c   1.000
_cell.angle_alpha   90.00
_cell.angle_beta   90.00
_cell.angle_gamma   90.00
#
_symmetry.space_group_name_H-M   'P 1'
#
loop_
_entity.id
_entity.type
_entity.pdbx_description
1 polymer ?
#
loop_
_entity_poly.entity_id
_entity_poly.type
_entity_poly.pdbx_seq_one_letter_code
_entity_poly.pdbx_strand_id
1 'polypeptide(L)'
;MINCERSQLNFPISQLLIEKKPFPSLLRLFNHTNESISAEVCNAIVNILYAGAIGTDPTSPHPYYEDLQQSGGTEKIFQLFKRTRKENTKDVSAKCLGIVFRAREITDPEMKVEIISHLKSLFNHKDEETLSEEKLALICLSQNSGLFLAIQQL
;
A
#
# COMPACT_ATOMS: atom_id res chain seq x y z
N MET A 1 -13.94 21.56 6.42
CA MET A 1 -12.79 22.47 6.14
C MET A 1 -11.49 22.02 6.80
N ILE A 2 -11.48 21.55 8.05
CA ILE A 2 -10.25 21.13 8.77
C ILE A 2 -9.50 19.96 8.10
N ASN A 3 -10.19 19.06 7.39
CA ASN A 3 -9.56 17.92 6.70
C ASN A 3 -8.88 18.28 5.36
N CYS A 4 -9.16 19.45 4.78
CA CYS A 4 -8.59 19.88 3.50
C CYS A 4 -7.20 20.50 3.65
N GLU A 5 -6.95 21.20 4.77
CA GLU A 5 -5.63 21.80 5.03
C GLU A 5 -4.60 20.74 5.46
N ARG A 6 -5.02 19.69 6.19
CA ARG A 6 -4.14 18.56 6.54
C ARG A 6 -3.68 17.76 5.31
N SER A 7 -4.54 17.60 4.31
CA SER A 7 -4.18 16.85 3.09
C SER A 7 -3.21 17.61 2.19
N GLN A 8 -3.21 18.95 2.21
CA GLN A 8 -2.32 19.77 1.37
C GLN A 8 -0.84 19.80 1.85
N LEU A 9 -0.58 19.57 3.14
CA LEU A 9 0.78 19.55 3.71
C LEU A 9 1.46 18.17 3.63
N ASN A 10 0.69 17.09 3.46
CA ASN A 10 1.23 15.72 3.49
C ASN A 10 2.06 15.39 2.25
N PHE A 11 1.66 15.86 1.08
CA PHE A 11 2.35 15.58 -0.19
C PHE A 11 3.75 16.24 -0.26
N PRO A 12 3.94 17.52 0.13
CA PRO A 12 5.28 18.11 0.21
C PRO A 12 6.21 17.41 1.20
N ILE A 13 5.71 16.96 2.36
CA ILE A 13 6.53 16.28 3.37
C ILE A 13 6.94 14.88 2.88
N SER A 14 6.03 14.12 2.27
CA SER A 14 6.35 12.81 1.72
C SER A 14 7.35 12.89 0.57
N GLN A 15 7.31 13.94 -0.25
CA GLN A 15 8.34 14.20 -1.26
C GLN A 15 9.73 14.37 -0.63
N LEU A 16 9.87 15.18 0.43
CA LEU A 16 11.14 15.34 1.14
C LEU A 16 11.66 14.03 1.75
N LEU A 17 10.76 13.15 2.22
CA LEU A 17 11.14 11.83 2.71
C LEU A 17 11.68 10.95 1.58
N ILE A 18 11.03 10.97 0.41
CA ILE A 18 11.43 10.18 -0.76
C ILE A 18 12.80 10.63 -1.31
N GLU A 19 13.10 11.93 -1.30
CA GLU A 19 14.43 12.44 -1.68
C GLU A 19 15.57 11.83 -0.84
N LYS A 20 15.29 11.40 0.40
CA LYS A 20 16.28 10.70 1.25
C LYS A 20 16.47 9.22 0.89
N LYS A 21 15.75 8.72 -0.13
CA LYS A 21 15.76 7.32 -0.57
C LYS A 21 15.53 6.37 0.63
N PRO A 22 14.36 6.43 1.27
CA PRO A 22 14.14 5.75 2.54
C PRO A 22 13.97 4.24 2.36
N PHE A 23 13.47 3.79 1.20
CA PHE A 23 13.08 2.41 0.97
C PHE A 23 14.21 1.39 1.13
N PRO A 24 15.42 1.54 0.57
CA PRO A 24 16.50 0.57 0.78
C PRO A 24 16.81 0.32 2.26
N SER A 25 16.85 1.39 3.06
CA SER A 25 17.15 1.34 4.49
C SER A 25 16.01 0.71 5.29
N LEU A 26 14.77 1.11 5.02
CA LEU A 26 13.58 0.54 5.64
C LEU A 26 13.45 -0.95 5.30
N LEU A 27 13.52 -1.31 4.02
CA LEU A 27 13.37 -2.68 3.55
C LEU A 27 14.43 -3.64 4.11
N ARG A 28 15.63 -3.17 4.46
CA ARG A 28 16.65 -3.99 5.13
C ARG A 28 16.16 -4.50 6.50
N LEU A 29 15.32 -3.73 7.18
CA LEU A 29 14.80 -4.05 8.51
C LEU A 29 13.67 -5.09 8.49
N PHE A 30 13.15 -5.47 7.31
CA PHE A 30 12.17 -6.55 7.23
C PHE A 30 12.72 -7.89 7.74
N ASN A 31 14.02 -8.15 7.59
CA ASN A 31 14.66 -9.39 8.05
C ASN A 31 15.16 -9.31 9.50
N HIS A 32 14.71 -8.32 10.26
CA HIS A 32 15.02 -8.25 11.68
C HIS A 32 14.39 -9.42 12.45
N THR A 33 15.09 -9.96 13.44
CA THR A 33 14.64 -11.12 14.24
C THR A 33 13.39 -10.82 15.06
N ASN A 34 13.25 -9.58 15.50
CA ASN A 34 12.03 -9.06 16.14
C ASN A 34 10.98 -8.70 15.08
N GLU A 35 9.93 -9.52 14.96
CA GLU A 35 8.80 -9.30 14.05
C GLU A 35 8.07 -7.97 14.25
N SER A 36 8.10 -7.40 15.46
CA SER A 36 7.50 -6.09 15.70
C SER A 36 8.25 -4.98 14.96
N ILE A 37 9.57 -5.11 14.77
CA ILE A 37 10.33 -4.15 13.96
C ILE A 37 9.91 -4.24 12.50
N SER A 38 9.76 -5.44 11.94
CA SER A 38 9.28 -5.62 10.56
C SER A 38 7.88 -5.06 10.37
N ALA A 39 7.00 -5.20 11.37
CA ALA A 39 5.66 -4.62 11.37
C ALA A 39 5.69 -3.08 11.37
N GLU A 40 6.47 -2.46 12.26
CA GLU A 40 6.59 -0.99 12.32
C GLU A 40 7.20 -0.40 11.04
N VAL A 41 8.16 -1.10 10.44
CA VAL A 41 8.74 -0.70 9.15
C VAL A 41 7.70 -0.78 8.05
N CYS A 42 6.85 -1.82 8.04
CA CYS A 42 5.77 -1.93 7.07
C CYS A 42 4.73 -0.81 7.25
N ASN A 43 4.40 -0.44 8.50
CA ASN A 43 3.56 0.71 8.81
C ASN A 43 4.18 2.03 8.31
N ALA A 44 5.48 2.22 8.52
CA ALA A 44 6.18 3.40 8.01
C ALA A 44 6.10 3.49 6.47
N ILE A 45 6.25 2.36 5.77
CA ILE A 45 6.14 2.31 4.32
C ILE A 45 4.72 2.63 3.87
N VAL A 46 3.67 2.05 4.48
CA VAL A 46 2.28 2.36 4.08
C VAL A 46 1.96 3.83 4.26
N ASN A 47 2.45 4.46 5.33
CA ASN A 47 2.25 5.89 5.58
C ASN A 47 2.91 6.77 4.52
N ILE A 48 4.12 6.42 4.07
CA ILE A 48 4.82 7.13 2.97
C ILE A 48 4.03 7.00 1.67
N LEU A 49 3.57 5.79 1.35
CA LEU A 49 2.79 5.54 0.14
C LEU A 49 1.46 6.29 0.19
N TYR A 50 0.72 6.17 1.30
CA TYR A 50 -0.55 6.87 1.51
C TYR A 50 -0.40 8.39 1.35
N ALA A 51 0.63 9.00 1.95
CA ALA A 51 0.91 10.43 1.80
C ALA A 51 1.27 10.83 0.35
N GLY A 52 1.84 9.93 -0.45
CA GLY A 52 2.05 10.13 -1.89
C GLY A 52 0.78 9.94 -2.74
N ALA A 53 -0.17 9.14 -2.25
CA ALA A 53 -1.42 8.85 -2.96
C ALA A 53 -2.48 9.94 -2.74
N ILE A 54 -2.58 10.50 -1.53
CA ILE A 54 -3.59 11.51 -1.18
C ILE A 54 -3.47 12.73 -2.11
N GLY A 55 -4.61 13.17 -2.66
CA GLY A 55 -4.71 14.38 -3.46
C GLY A 55 -4.09 14.28 -4.86
N THR A 56 -3.62 13.10 -5.26
CA THR A 56 -3.16 12.84 -6.64
C THR A 56 -4.25 12.19 -7.48
N ASP A 57 -4.18 12.35 -8.79
CA ASP A 57 -5.09 11.71 -9.73
C ASP A 57 -5.02 10.19 -9.58
N PRO A 58 -6.13 9.51 -9.26
CA PRO A 58 -6.09 8.10 -8.99
C PRO A 58 -5.91 7.28 -10.29
N THR A 59 -6.28 7.82 -11.46
CA THR A 59 -6.03 7.16 -12.75
C THR A 59 -4.57 7.20 -13.20
N SER A 60 -3.75 8.00 -12.51
CA SER A 60 -2.32 8.08 -12.74
C SER A 60 -1.53 7.10 -11.87
N PRO A 61 -0.42 6.53 -12.37
CA PRO A 61 0.44 5.65 -11.59
C PRO A 61 0.88 6.27 -10.25
N HIS A 62 1.08 5.42 -9.23
CA HIS A 62 1.54 5.91 -7.93
C HIS A 62 2.91 6.62 -8.05
N PRO A 63 3.09 7.83 -7.49
CA PRO A 63 4.30 8.64 -7.71
C PRO A 63 5.58 7.96 -7.19
N TYR A 64 5.46 7.13 -6.14
CA TYR A 64 6.60 6.45 -5.51
C TYR A 64 6.76 4.98 -5.92
N TYR A 65 6.06 4.54 -6.98
CA TYR A 65 6.19 3.15 -7.45
C TYR A 65 7.63 2.84 -7.86
N GLU A 66 8.26 3.68 -8.68
CA GLU A 66 9.59 3.40 -9.22
C GLU A 66 10.65 3.34 -8.11
N ASP A 67 10.61 4.27 -7.14
CA ASP A 67 11.53 4.28 -6.00
C ASP A 67 11.42 2.99 -5.16
N LEU A 68 10.19 2.50 -4.95
CA LEU A 68 9.95 1.25 -4.23
C LEU A 68 10.40 0.05 -5.05
N GLN A 69 10.06 -0.01 -6.34
CA GLN A 69 10.40 -1.11 -7.24
C GLN A 69 11.91 -1.25 -7.42
N GLN A 70 12.64 -0.15 -7.62
CA GLN A 70 14.10 -0.15 -7.73
C GLN A 70 14.80 -0.69 -6.47
N SER A 71 14.12 -0.66 -5.32
CA SER A 71 14.61 -1.19 -4.05
C SER A 71 14.23 -2.67 -3.80
N GLY A 72 13.54 -3.30 -4.77
CA GLY A 72 12.91 -4.62 -4.64
C GLY A 72 11.80 -4.63 -3.59
N GLY A 73 11.12 -3.50 -3.41
CA GLY A 73 10.20 -3.29 -2.30
C GLY A 73 8.91 -4.08 -2.45
N THR A 74 8.36 -4.19 -3.65
CA THR A 74 7.12 -4.94 -3.93
C THR A 74 7.30 -6.43 -3.60
N GLU A 75 8.40 -7.04 -4.03
CA GLU A 75 8.71 -8.45 -3.76
C GLU A 75 8.95 -8.69 -2.25
N LYS A 76 9.65 -7.78 -1.58
CA LYS A 76 9.92 -7.89 -0.13
C LYS A 76 8.67 -7.71 0.72
N ILE A 77 7.78 -6.80 0.34
CA ILE A 77 6.49 -6.62 1.03
C ILE A 77 5.62 -7.86 0.81
N PHE A 78 5.60 -8.43 -0.40
CA PHE A 78 4.85 -9.65 -0.65
C PHE A 78 5.42 -10.85 0.12
N GLN A 79 6.75 -10.98 0.24
CA GLN A 79 7.36 -11.99 1.10
C GLN A 79 6.98 -11.81 2.57
N LEU A 80 6.92 -10.57 3.08
CA LEU A 80 6.45 -10.27 4.43
C LEU A 80 4.99 -10.68 4.62
N PHE A 81 4.13 -10.35 3.66
CA PHE A 81 2.72 -10.75 3.62
C PHE A 81 2.56 -12.28 3.74
N LYS A 82 3.36 -13.05 2.98
CA LYS A 82 3.28 -14.53 2.99
C LYS A 82 3.76 -15.17 4.29
N ARG A 83 4.82 -14.63 4.91
CA ARG A 83 5.45 -15.27 6.09
C ARG A 83 4.89 -14.80 7.43
N THR A 84 4.29 -13.61 7.51
CA THR A 84 3.80 -13.06 8.77
C THR A 84 2.61 -13.86 9.31
N ARG A 85 2.57 -14.05 10.63
CA ARG A 85 1.41 -14.62 11.34
C ARG A 85 0.54 -13.55 12.00
N LYS A 86 1.01 -12.30 12.02
CA LYS A 86 0.28 -11.17 12.60
C LYS A 86 -0.68 -10.61 11.56
N GLU A 87 -1.97 -10.66 11.86
CA GLU A 87 -3.05 -10.18 11.00
C GLU A 87 -2.84 -8.71 10.59
N ASN A 88 -2.54 -7.84 11.55
CA ASN A 88 -2.27 -6.43 11.25
C ASN A 88 -1.12 -6.24 10.24
N THR A 89 -0.02 -6.99 10.37
CA THR A 89 1.10 -6.90 9.42
C THR A 89 0.69 -7.42 8.04
N LYS A 90 -0.17 -8.44 7.99
CA LYS A 90 -0.71 -8.98 6.74
C LYS A 90 -1.58 -7.95 6.03
N ASP A 91 -2.48 -7.31 6.78
CA ASP A 91 -3.35 -6.23 6.29
C ASP A 91 -2.55 -5.07 5.72
N VAL A 92 -1.59 -4.56 6.49
CA VAL A 92 -0.75 -3.42 6.09
C VAL A 92 0.10 -3.76 4.87
N SER A 93 0.64 -4.98 4.79
CA SER A 93 1.40 -5.42 3.61
C SER A 93 0.51 -5.46 2.35
N ALA A 94 -0.73 -5.94 2.49
CA ALA A 94 -1.69 -5.95 1.39
C ALA A 94 -2.09 -4.53 0.97
N LYS A 95 -2.28 -3.61 1.93
CA LYS A 95 -2.52 -2.18 1.65
C LYS A 95 -1.38 -1.54 0.89
N CYS A 96 -0.13 -1.75 1.33
CA CYS A 96 1.06 -1.25 0.63
C CYS A 96 1.05 -1.64 -0.84
N LEU A 97 0.81 -2.93 -1.13
CA LEU A 97 0.79 -3.45 -2.49
C LEU A 97 -0.40 -2.90 -3.27
N GLY A 98 -1.60 -2.86 -2.68
CA GLY A 98 -2.78 -2.31 -3.36
C GLY A 98 -2.64 -0.83 -3.71
N ILE A 99 -2.07 -0.02 -2.81
CA ILE A 99 -1.85 1.42 -3.03
C ILE A 99 -0.76 1.65 -4.08
N VAL A 100 0.38 0.94 -4.00
CA VAL A 100 1.52 1.23 -4.89
C VAL A 100 1.24 0.79 -6.32
N PHE A 101 0.49 -0.30 -6.52
CA PHE A 101 0.05 -0.77 -7.85
C PHE A 101 -1.15 0.02 -8.42
N ARG A 102 -1.41 1.23 -7.91
CA ARG A 102 -2.38 2.15 -8.52
C ARG A 102 -2.07 2.37 -10.00
N ALA A 103 -3.08 2.15 -10.85
CA ALA A 103 -2.99 2.31 -12.31
C ALA A 103 -1.78 1.58 -12.94
N ARG A 104 -1.31 0.51 -12.30
CA ARG A 104 -0.27 -0.41 -12.77
C ARG A 104 -0.67 -1.86 -12.53
N GLU A 105 -0.56 -2.71 -13.55
CA GLU A 105 -0.85 -4.14 -13.40
C GLU A 105 0.14 -4.84 -12.46
N ILE A 106 -0.37 -5.68 -11.55
CA ILE A 106 0.42 -6.70 -10.85
C ILE A 106 0.65 -7.86 -11.82
N THR A 107 1.87 -7.98 -12.34
CA THR A 107 2.22 -9.01 -13.33
C THR A 107 2.46 -10.39 -12.72
N ASP A 108 2.77 -10.45 -11.42
CA ASP A 108 2.87 -11.70 -10.67
C ASP A 108 1.46 -12.28 -10.38
N PRO A 109 1.10 -13.44 -10.95
CA PRO A 109 -0.24 -13.99 -10.79
C PRO A 109 -0.58 -14.40 -9.34
N GLU A 110 0.40 -14.92 -8.58
CA GLU A 110 0.22 -15.32 -7.19
C GLU A 110 -0.04 -14.08 -6.33
N MET A 111 0.80 -13.05 -6.47
CA MET A 111 0.65 -11.78 -5.77
C MET A 111 -0.71 -11.14 -6.09
N LYS A 112 -1.09 -11.11 -7.37
CA LYS A 112 -2.37 -10.54 -7.81
C LYS A 112 -3.55 -11.22 -7.12
N VAL A 113 -3.58 -12.55 -7.11
CA VAL A 113 -4.68 -13.33 -6.52
C VAL A 113 -4.73 -13.16 -5.01
N GLU A 114 -3.59 -13.33 -4.32
CA GLU A 114 -3.55 -13.29 -2.86
C GLU A 114 -3.88 -11.91 -2.29
N ILE A 115 -3.31 -10.85 -2.87
CA ILE A 115 -3.54 -9.48 -2.40
C ILE A 115 -4.98 -9.05 -2.64
N ILE A 116 -5.55 -9.33 -3.82
CA ILE A 116 -6.96 -9.00 -4.10
C ILE A 116 -7.88 -9.79 -3.17
N SER A 117 -7.61 -11.08 -2.96
CA SER A 117 -8.43 -11.92 -2.07
C SER A 117 -8.40 -11.41 -0.63
N HIS A 118 -7.20 -11.07 -0.12
CA HIS A 118 -7.04 -10.57 1.24
C HIS A 118 -7.74 -9.21 1.42
N LEU A 119 -7.48 -8.26 0.52
CA LEU A 119 -8.12 -6.94 0.58
C LEU A 119 -9.65 -7.04 0.54
N LYS A 120 -10.23 -7.94 -0.27
CA LYS A 120 -11.68 -8.20 -0.29
C LYS A 120 -12.21 -8.70 1.05
N SER A 121 -11.51 -9.61 1.73
CA SER A 121 -11.96 -10.12 3.03
C SER A 121 -12.04 -9.04 4.11
N LEU A 122 -11.21 -7.99 4.04
CA LEU A 122 -11.21 -6.90 5.02
C LEU A 122 -12.50 -6.07 5.00
N PHE A 123 -13.19 -5.98 3.86
CA PHE A 123 -14.46 -5.27 3.74
C PHE A 123 -15.62 -5.93 4.47
N ASN A 124 -15.57 -7.25 4.63
CA ASN A 124 -16.65 -8.00 5.26
C ASN A 124 -16.61 -7.93 6.80
N HIS A 125 -15.52 -7.42 7.38
CA HIS A 125 -15.20 -7.60 8.79
C HIS A 125 -14.86 -6.33 9.57
N LYS A 126 -14.86 -5.12 8.95
CA LYS A 126 -14.41 -3.88 9.61
C LYS A 126 -15.32 -2.66 9.41
N ASP A 127 -15.33 -1.82 10.42
CA ASP A 127 -16.12 -0.59 10.63
C ASP A 127 -15.66 0.57 9.71
N GLU A 128 -16.54 1.55 9.48
CA GLU A 128 -16.41 2.61 8.45
C GLU A 128 -15.07 3.37 8.41
N GLU A 129 -14.44 3.62 9.55
CA GLU A 129 -13.20 4.42 9.66
C GLU A 129 -11.96 3.64 9.21
N THR A 130 -11.94 2.33 9.48
CA THR A 130 -10.91 1.41 8.98
C THR A 130 -11.10 1.14 7.48
N LEU A 131 -12.13 1.67 6.82
CA LEU A 131 -12.34 1.46 5.39
C LEU A 131 -11.56 2.45 4.50
N SER A 132 -10.98 3.53 5.01
CA SER A 132 -10.42 4.59 4.15
C SER A 132 -9.19 4.16 3.33
N GLU A 133 -8.26 3.44 3.93
CA GLU A 133 -7.04 2.94 3.27
C GLU A 133 -7.32 1.69 2.44
N GLU A 134 -8.15 0.77 2.94
CA GLU A 134 -8.60 -0.44 2.25
C GLU A 134 -9.41 -0.08 0.99
N LYS A 135 -10.33 0.89 1.08
CA LYS A 135 -11.06 1.45 -0.08
C LYS A 135 -10.09 2.07 -1.06
N LEU A 136 -9.12 2.85 -0.59
CA LEU A 136 -8.12 3.43 -1.48
C LEU A 136 -7.32 2.34 -2.20
N ALA A 137 -6.86 1.30 -1.49
CA ALA A 137 -6.12 0.20 -2.08
C ALA A 137 -6.93 -0.54 -3.17
N LEU A 138 -8.21 -0.84 -2.92
CA LEU A 138 -9.06 -1.46 -3.93
C LEU A 138 -9.39 -0.52 -5.10
N ILE A 139 -9.62 0.77 -4.86
CA ILE A 139 -9.83 1.77 -5.92
C ILE A 139 -8.58 1.88 -6.80
N CYS A 140 -7.40 1.89 -6.18
CA CYS A 140 -6.12 1.92 -6.88
C CYS A 140 -5.95 0.68 -7.77
N LEU A 141 -6.27 -0.50 -7.24
CA LEU A 141 -6.20 -1.75 -7.99
C LEU A 141 -7.29 -1.86 -9.07
N SER A 142 -8.45 -1.24 -8.87
CA SER A 142 -9.56 -1.31 -9.82
C SER A 142 -9.42 -0.40 -11.02
N GLN A 143 -8.51 0.57 -10.93
CA GLN A 143 -8.07 1.41 -12.04
C GLN A 143 -7.09 0.70 -12.97
N ASN A 144 -6.68 -0.53 -12.64
CA ASN A 144 -6.05 -1.44 -13.58
C ASN A 144 -7.12 -2.05 -14.49
N SER A 145 -6.86 -2.11 -15.79
CA SER A 145 -7.78 -2.43 -16.90
C SER A 145 -8.49 -3.80 -16.84
N GLY A 146 -8.45 -4.55 -15.74
CA GLY A 146 -9.07 -5.86 -15.57
C GLY A 146 -10.01 -6.03 -14.37
N LEU A 147 -10.34 -4.99 -13.59
CA LEU A 147 -11.15 -5.15 -12.38
C LEU A 147 -12.40 -4.26 -12.30
N PHE A 148 -12.95 -3.85 -13.45
CA PHE A 148 -14.19 -3.07 -13.52
C PHE A 148 -15.43 -3.82 -12.97
N LEU A 149 -15.35 -5.16 -12.83
CA LEU A 149 -16.47 -6.00 -12.37
C LEU A 149 -16.50 -6.25 -10.85
N ALA A 150 -15.47 -5.89 -10.09
CA ALA A 150 -15.42 -6.22 -8.65
C ALA A 150 -16.05 -5.17 -7.73
N ILE A 151 -16.40 -3.99 -8.25
CA ILE A 151 -16.93 -2.87 -7.44
C ILE A 151 -18.45 -2.69 -7.60
N GLN A 152 -19.14 -3.54 -8.37
CA GLN A 152 -20.61 -3.45 -8.54
C GLN A 152 -21.42 -4.16 -7.45
N GLN A 153 -20.77 -4.69 -6.40
CA GLN A 153 -21.43 -5.38 -5.29
C GLN A 153 -20.99 -4.88 -3.90
N LEU A 154 -20.41 -3.68 -3.83
CA LEU A 154 -20.36 -2.89 -2.59
C LEU A 154 -21.55 -1.91 -2.60
#